data_AF-M7NZN4-F1
#
_entry.id   AF-M7NZN4-F1
#
_cell.length_a   1.000
_cell.length_b   1.000
_cell.length_c   1.000
_cell.angle_alpha   90.00
_cell.angle_beta   90.00
_cell.angle_gamma   90.00
#
_symmetry.space_group_name_H-M   'P 1'
#
loop_
_entity.id
_entity.type
_entity.pdbx_description
1 polymer ?
#
loop_
_entity_poly.entity_id
_entity_poly.type
_entity_poly.pdbx_seq_one_letter_code
_entity_poly.pdbx_strand_id
1 'polypeptide(L)'
;MKLMLNCKDVHEHASDYLDKRLSRRKRLAIWLHVMMCSHCRIFMKQLRLTIASVRSIHQQQDDDTKQLADALHQRFLEIHKNKH
;
A
#
# COMPACT_ATOMS: atom_id res chain seq x y z
N MET A 1 -19.60 -6.76 23.42
CA MET A 1 -18.15 -6.53 23.59
C MET A 1 -17.41 -7.83 23.31
N LYS A 2 -16.82 -8.00 22.12
CA LYS A 2 -15.94 -9.14 21.81
C LYS A 2 -14.54 -8.76 22.30
N LEU A 3 -14.22 -9.14 23.55
CA LEU A 3 -12.91 -8.89 24.18
C LEU A 3 -11.81 -9.86 23.70
N MET A 4 -12.19 -10.90 22.96
CA MET A 4 -11.26 -11.83 22.32
C MET A 4 -11.14 -11.46 20.85
N LEU A 5 -10.24 -10.53 20.53
CA LEU A 5 -9.69 -10.45 19.18
C LEU A 5 -8.85 -11.70 18.99
N ASN A 6 -9.35 -12.63 18.20
CA ASN A 6 -8.55 -13.78 17.80
C ASN A 6 -7.61 -13.37 16.65
N CYS A 7 -6.54 -14.12 16.44
CA CYS A 7 -5.63 -13.93 15.32
C CYS A 7 -6.40 -13.88 13.98
N LYS A 8 -7.51 -14.62 13.87
CA LYS A 8 -8.41 -14.60 12.70
C LYS A 8 -9.06 -13.24 12.47
N ASP A 9 -9.60 -12.61 13.51
CA ASP A 9 -10.23 -11.29 13.40
C ASP A 9 -9.19 -10.21 13.02
N VAL A 10 -7.96 -10.35 13.51
CA VAL A 10 -6.84 -9.47 13.15
C VAL A 10 -6.46 -9.63 11.67
N HIS A 11 -6.49 -10.85 11.14
CA HIS A 11 -6.21 -11.13 9.74
C HIS A 11 -7.33 -10.58 8.82
N GLU A 12 -8.59 -10.76 9.21
CA GLU A 12 -9.75 -10.28 8.46
C GLU A 12 -9.77 -8.75 8.38
N HIS A 13 -9.44 -8.06 9.47
CA HIS A 13 -9.36 -6.61 9.52
C HIS A 13 -7.97 -6.04 9.18
N ALA A 14 -7.01 -6.88 8.76
CA ALA A 14 -5.65 -6.46 8.44
C ALA A 14 -5.65 -5.42 7.30
N SER A 15 -6.37 -5.71 6.21
CA SER A 15 -6.49 -4.81 5.07
C SER A 15 -7.09 -3.46 5.48
N ASP A 16 -8.23 -3.47 6.19
CA ASP A 16 -8.88 -2.25 6.69
C ASP A 16 -7.99 -1.44 7.66
N TYR A 17 -7.15 -2.14 8.43
CA TYR A 17 -6.17 -1.53 9.34
C TYR A 17 -5.06 -0.81 8.58
N LEU A 18 -4.56 -1.40 7.49
CA LEU A 18 -3.58 -0.75 6.62
C LEU A 18 -4.19 0.41 5.83
N ASP A 19 -5.45 0.30 5.42
CA ASP A 19 -6.17 1.35 4.70
C ASP A 19 -6.69 2.48 5.61
N LYS A 20 -6.40 2.41 6.92
CA LYS A 20 -6.84 3.38 7.95
C LYS A 20 -8.37 3.58 8.00
N ARG A 21 -9.16 2.63 7.50
CA ARG A 21 -10.63 2.71 7.44
C ARG A 21 -11.31 2.26 8.74
N LEU A 22 -10.56 1.75 9.71
CA LEU A 22 -11.08 1.30 11.00
C LEU A 22 -11.35 2.45 11.99
N SER A 23 -12.46 2.33 12.72
CA SER A 23 -12.75 3.21 13.87
C SER A 23 -11.62 3.13 14.92
N ARG A 24 -11.27 4.28 15.53
CA ARG A 24 -10.13 4.41 16.47
C ARG A 24 -10.09 3.34 17.58
N ARG A 25 -11.26 2.93 18.09
CA ARG A 25 -11.39 1.87 19.12
C ARG A 25 -10.92 0.49 18.63
N LYS A 26 -11.32 0.08 17.42
CA LYS A 26 -10.89 -1.20 16.82
C LYS A 26 -9.39 -1.19 16.53
N ARG A 27 -8.86 -0.05 16.12
CA ARG A 27 -7.42 0.14 15.88
C ARG A 27 -6.59 -0.13 17.14
N LEU A 28 -7.00 0.42 18.27
CA LEU A 28 -6.33 0.21 19.56
C LEU A 28 -6.38 -1.27 19.97
N ALA A 29 -7.52 -1.92 19.78
CA ALA A 29 -7.69 -3.32 20.14
C ALA A 29 -6.80 -4.26 19.31
N ILE A 30 -6.68 -4.03 18.00
CA ILE A 30 -5.73 -4.75 17.13
C ILE A 30 -4.28 -4.48 17.54
N TRP A 31 -3.95 -3.21 17.84
CA TRP A 31 -2.59 -2.84 18.27
C TRP A 31 -2.19 -3.57 19.56
N LEU A 32 -3.08 -3.61 20.55
CA LEU A 32 -2.86 -4.37 21.79
C LEU A 32 -2.64 -5.87 21.51
N HIS A 33 -3.46 -6.48 20.64
CA HIS A 33 -3.29 -7.89 20.27
C HIS A 33 -1.94 -8.15 19.58
N VAL A 34 -1.54 -7.31 18.61
CA VAL A 34 -0.26 -7.45 17.90
C VAL A 34 0.94 -7.24 18.84
N MET A 35 0.78 -6.42 19.88
CA MET A 35 1.81 -6.26 20.91
C MET A 35 1.95 -7.53 21.78
N MET A 36 0.84 -8.21 22.10
CA MET A 36 0.84 -9.40 22.95
C MET A 36 1.09 -10.72 22.18
N CYS A 37 0.78 -10.77 20.88
CA CYS A 37 0.89 -11.98 20.04
C CYS A 37 2.06 -11.86 19.04
N SER A 38 3.10 -12.68 19.22
CA SER A 38 4.28 -12.72 18.35
C SER A 38 3.95 -13.12 16.91
N HIS A 39 3.02 -14.06 16.72
CA HIS A 39 2.62 -14.53 15.38
C HIS A 39 1.95 -13.40 14.58
N CYS A 40 1.02 -12.68 15.20
CA CYS A 40 0.38 -11.53 14.58
C CYS A 40 1.39 -10.41 14.28
N ARG A 41 2.41 -10.24 15.12
CA ARG A 41 3.50 -9.28 14.87
C ARG A 41 4.32 -9.63 13.63
N ILE A 42 4.66 -10.91 13.44
CA ILE A 42 5.39 -11.39 12.27
C ILE A 42 4.53 -11.25 11.02
N PHE A 43 3.27 -11.70 11.10
CA PHE A 43 2.31 -11.57 10.00
C PHE A 43 2.16 -10.12 9.53
N MET A 44 1.95 -9.17 10.46
CA MET A 44 1.83 -7.75 10.13
C MET A 44 3.09 -7.18 9.47
N LYS A 45 4.29 -7.64 9.87
CA LYS A 45 5.54 -7.24 9.23
C LYS A 45 5.63 -7.75 7.80
N GLN A 46 5.36 -9.04 7.59
CA GLN A 46 5.37 -9.67 6.26
C GLN A 46 4.36 -9.00 5.33
N LEU A 47 3.13 -8.80 5.80
CA LEU A 47 2.08 -8.15 5.02
C LEU A 47 2.48 -6.73 4.58
N ARG A 48 3.10 -5.94 5.47
CA ARG A 48 3.60 -4.60 5.12
C ARG A 48 4.71 -4.65 4.07
N LEU A 49 5.62 -5.62 4.17
CA LEU A 49 6.69 -5.79 3.19
C LEU A 49 6.11 -6.16 1.82
N THR A 50 5.19 -7.12 1.76
CA THR A 50 4.51 -7.50 0.51
C THR A 50 3.83 -6.29 -0.14
N ILE A 51 3.09 -5.51 0.65
CA ILE A 51 2.41 -4.31 0.14
C ILE A 51 3.40 -3.24 -0.30
N ALA A 52 4.50 -3.05 0.43
CA ALA A 52 5.55 -2.12 0.04
C ALA A 52 6.21 -2.53 -1.28
N SER A 53 6.54 -3.81 -1.46
CA SER A 53 7.14 -4.33 -2.69
C SER A 53 6.20 -4.20 -3.90
N VAL A 54 4.91 -4.50 -3.71
CA VAL A 54 3.92 -4.32 -4.79
C VAL A 54 3.77 -2.83 -5.13
N ARG A 55 3.74 -1.94 -4.12
CA ARG A 55 3.68 -0.49 -4.36
C ARG A 55 4.92 0.05 -5.05
N SER A 56 6.12 -0.43 -4.73
CA SER A 56 7.35 0.03 -5.39
C SER A 56 7.36 -0.35 -6.87
N ILE A 57 6.88 -1.55 -7.21
CA ILE A 57 6.75 -1.97 -8.61
C ILE A 57 5.75 -1.08 -9.34
N HIS A 58 4.57 -0.85 -8.74
CA HIS A 58 3.53 -0.01 -9.35
C HIS A 58 4.01 1.44 -9.54
N GLN A 59 4.69 2.01 -8.54
CA GLN A 59 5.21 3.37 -8.62
C GLN A 59 6.29 3.50 -9.70
N GLN A 60 7.15 2.49 -9.87
CA GLN A 60 8.13 2.48 -10.94
C GLN A 60 7.44 2.44 -12.32
N GLN A 61 6.38 1.64 -12.48
CA GLN A 61 5.61 1.60 -13.73
C GLN A 61 4.92 2.93 -14.06
N ASP A 62 4.37 3.62 -13.05
CA ASP A 62 3.75 4.92 -13.23
C ASP A 62 4.77 5.99 -13.65
N ASP A 63 5.96 5.97 -13.06
CA ASP A 63 7.03 6.90 -13.39
C ASP A 63 7.58 6.65 -14.80
N ASP A 64 7.81 5.39 -15.17
CA ASP A 64 8.23 4.99 -16.53
C ASP A 64 7.19 5.43 -17.59
N THR A 65 5.90 5.27 -17.28
CA THR A 65 4.80 5.67 -18.16
C THR A 65 4.76 7.19 -18.36
N LYS A 66 4.95 7.96 -17.30
CA LYS A 66 5.01 9.43 -17.37
C LYS A 66 6.22 9.88 -18.18
N GLN A 67 7.40 9.29 -17.94
CA GLN A 67 8.61 9.62 -18.70
C GLN A 67 8.45 9.34 -20.20
N LEU A 68 7.80 8.21 -20.55
CA LEU A 68 7.50 7.92 -21.95
C LEU A 68 6.52 8.92 -22.56
N ALA A 69 5.47 9.30 -21.83
CA ALA A 69 4.51 10.29 -22.29
C ALA A 69 5.17 11.66 -22.53
N ASP A 70 6.03 12.10 -21.60
CA ASP A 70 6.78 13.36 -21.71
C ASP A 70 7.76 13.32 -22.90
N ALA A 71 8.49 12.21 -23.08
CA ALA A 71 9.40 12.02 -24.20
C ALA A 71 8.67 12.06 -25.55
N LEU A 72 7.49 11.42 -25.65
CA LEU A 72 6.66 11.47 -26.85
C LEU A 72 6.16 12.90 -27.11
N HIS A 73 5.71 13.61 -26.08
CA HIS A 73 5.25 14.99 -26.20
C HIS A 73 6.36 15.92 -26.71
N GLN A 74 7.57 15.82 -26.14
CA GLN A 74 8.72 16.59 -26.61
C GLN A 74 9.05 16.31 -28.08
N ARG A 75 9.04 15.03 -28.48
CA ARG A 75 9.33 14.63 -29.86
C ARG A 75 8.28 15.14 -30.86
N PHE A 76 7.00 15.16 -30.46
CA PHE A 76 5.94 15.78 -31.27
C PHE A 76 6.17 17.28 -31.49
N LEU A 77 6.57 18.01 -30.44
CA LEU A 77 6.86 19.44 -30.55
C LEU A 77 8.05 19.72 -31.48
N GLU A 78 9.12 18.93 -31.40
CA GLU A 78 10.28 19.05 -32.28
C GLU A 78 9.92 18.85 -33.76
N ILE A 79 9.15 17.80 -34.06
CA ILE A 79 8.68 17.53 -35.43
C ILE A 79 7.82 18.69 -35.95
N HIS A 80 6.94 19.23 -35.11
CA HIS A 80 6.07 20.34 -35.51
C HIS A 80 6.83 21.65 -35.72
N LYS A 81 7.92 21.87 -34.96
CA LYS A 81 8.80 23.04 -35.09
C LYS A 81 9.70 23.00 -36.31
N ASN A 82 10.07 21.80 -36.77
CA ASN A 82 10.95 21.59 -37.93
C ASN A 82 10.19 21.48 -39.26
N LYS A 83 8.85 21.54 -39.22
CA LYS A 83 7.97 21.48 -40.40
C LYS A 83 7.56 22.87 -40.92
N HIS A 84 8.01 23.95 -40.27
CA HIS A 84 7.67 25.32 -40.61
C HIS A 84 8.93 26.16 -40.81
#